data_AF-A0A2V9JTY4-F1
#
_entry.id   AF-A0A2V9JTY4-F1
#
_cell.length_a   1.000
_cell.length_b   1.000
_cell.length_c   1.000
_cell.angle_alpha   90.00
_cell.angle_beta   90.00
_cell.angle_gamma   90.00
#
_symmetry.space_group_name_H-M   'P 1'
#
loop_
_entity.id
_entity.type
_entity.pdbx_description
1 polymer ?
#
loop_
_entity_poly.entity_id
_entity_poly.type
_entity_poly.pdbx_seq_one_letter_code
_entity_poly.pdbx_strand_id
1 'polypeptide(L)'
;MKVMSPRVRAVAAFVLAGLACGAGAFAQDVQWVRQGTGTPGSFNFGTAIASDTFGNSYLTGGIGGAVTFATGVSLTPSPNGDGFVAKYNAVGDLKWVKQIGGLGEQFGRAIVVDAQGNSYVAGGYCGQVIFAPGEANATTLNGINCSSFSRYDTFVAKYDSAGAFLWVVSATASGGIGTNPEIVVGGIGLDVSGNIYIDGWY
;
A
#
# COMPACT_ATOMS: atom_id res chain seq x y z
N MET A 1 6.32 -20.50 -33.68
CA MET A 1 5.84 -19.34 -32.90
C MET A 1 6.17 -19.63 -31.43
N LYS A 2 7.15 -18.93 -30.84
CA LYS A 2 7.58 -19.18 -29.45
C LYS A 2 6.55 -18.53 -28.53
N VAL A 3 5.67 -19.33 -27.94
CA VAL A 3 4.72 -18.85 -26.94
C VAL A 3 5.55 -18.32 -25.77
N MET A 4 5.50 -17.02 -25.50
CA MET A 4 6.12 -16.45 -24.31
C MET A 4 5.37 -16.99 -23.10
N SER A 5 6.09 -17.65 -22.19
CA SER A 5 5.55 -18.10 -20.90
C SER A 5 5.25 -16.88 -20.00
N PRO A 6 4.13 -16.87 -19.26
CA PRO A 6 3.86 -15.83 -18.27
C PRO A 6 4.98 -15.80 -17.22
N ARG A 7 5.44 -14.60 -16.84
CA ARG A 7 6.45 -14.43 -15.77
C ARG A 7 5.75 -14.13 -14.46
N VAL A 8 6.16 -14.76 -13.36
CA VAL A 8 5.65 -14.46 -12.01
C VAL A 8 6.61 -13.49 -11.34
N ARG A 9 6.03 -12.40 -10.80
CA ARG A 9 6.71 -11.46 -9.92
C ARG A 9 5.93 -11.44 -8.61
N ALA A 10 6.60 -11.74 -7.51
CA ALA A 10 5.99 -11.80 -6.20
C ALA A 10 6.78 -10.93 -5.21
N VAL A 11 6.11 -9.94 -4.62
CA VAL A 11 6.53 -9.40 -3.33
C VAL A 11 5.68 -10.15 -2.31
N ALA A 12 6.30 -11.01 -1.51
CA ALA A 12 5.60 -11.84 -0.56
C ALA A 12 6.14 -11.58 0.84
N ALA A 13 5.23 -11.50 1.81
CA ALA A 13 5.51 -11.50 3.23
C ALA A 13 5.20 -12.89 3.82
N PHE A 14 5.74 -13.99 3.30
CA PHE A 14 5.69 -15.30 3.98
C PHE A 14 6.86 -16.22 3.57
N VAL A 15 7.26 -17.08 4.52
CA VAL A 15 8.32 -18.10 4.44
C VAL A 15 7.89 -19.24 3.51
N LEU A 16 8.74 -19.61 2.53
CA LEU A 16 8.59 -20.88 1.82
C LEU A 16 9.66 -21.87 2.31
N ALA A 17 9.21 -22.94 2.98
CA ALA A 17 10.00 -24.14 3.19
C ALA A 17 10.11 -24.92 1.87
N GLY A 18 11.31 -25.38 1.55
CA GLY A 18 11.66 -25.93 0.25
C GLY A 18 10.89 -27.21 -0.11
N LEU A 19 10.71 -27.40 -1.41
CA LEU A 19 10.47 -28.70 -2.03
C LEU A 19 11.02 -28.65 -3.46
N ALA A 20 12.05 -29.45 -3.71
CA ALA A 20 12.45 -29.82 -5.06
C ALA A 20 11.69 -31.11 -5.43
N CYS A 21 11.05 -31.14 -6.61
CA CYS A 21 10.77 -32.38 -7.32
C CYS A 21 10.41 -32.12 -8.80
N GLY A 22 11.14 -32.79 -9.70
CA GLY A 22 10.57 -33.58 -10.80
C GLY A 22 10.03 -32.85 -12.04
N ALA A 23 10.77 -32.99 -13.13
CA ALA A 23 10.48 -32.67 -14.53
C ALA A 23 8.99 -32.59 -14.98
N GLY A 24 8.69 -31.53 -15.73
CA GLY A 24 7.57 -31.48 -16.68
C GLY A 24 6.37 -30.65 -16.24
N ALA A 25 6.52 -29.33 -16.14
CA ALA A 25 5.39 -28.40 -16.13
C ALA A 25 5.85 -27.03 -16.62
N PHE A 26 4.95 -26.25 -17.23
CA PHE A 26 5.16 -24.84 -17.57
C PHE A 26 5.44 -24.05 -16.30
N ALA A 27 6.67 -24.08 -15.80
CA ALA A 27 7.05 -23.32 -14.63
C ALA A 27 7.20 -21.86 -15.05
N GLN A 28 6.35 -21.00 -14.49
CA GLN A 28 6.57 -19.56 -14.55
C GLN A 28 7.89 -19.26 -13.83
N ASP A 29 8.85 -18.63 -14.51
CA ASP A 29 10.09 -18.20 -13.87
C ASP A 29 9.78 -17.08 -12.88
N VAL A 30 10.08 -17.32 -11.60
CA VAL A 30 10.05 -16.29 -10.56
C VAL A 30 11.23 -15.36 -10.82
N GLN A 31 10.95 -14.11 -11.21
CA GLN A 31 12.03 -13.17 -11.51
C GLN A 31 12.76 -12.69 -10.25
N TRP A 32 12.02 -12.44 -9.17
CA TRP A 32 12.56 -12.02 -7.89
C TRP A 32 11.51 -12.20 -6.79
N VAL A 33 11.99 -12.25 -5.54
CA VAL A 33 11.21 -12.12 -4.32
C VAL A 33 11.85 -11.05 -3.44
N ARG A 34 11.05 -10.13 -2.90
CA ARG A 34 11.49 -9.14 -1.90
C ARG A 34 10.70 -9.35 -0.62
N GLN A 35 11.42 -9.44 0.49
CA GLN A 35 10.86 -9.57 1.83
C GLN A 35 11.36 -8.39 2.66
N GLY A 36 10.43 -7.64 3.24
CA GLY A 36 10.77 -6.68 4.28
C GLY A 36 11.14 -7.41 5.57
N THR A 37 12.22 -7.02 6.22
CA THR A 37 12.57 -7.56 7.54
C THR A 37 11.95 -6.67 8.61
N GLY A 38 11.02 -7.25 9.38
CA GLY A 38 10.30 -6.57 10.45
C GLY A 38 10.84 -6.91 11.83
N THR A 39 10.53 -6.08 12.83
CA THR A 39 10.74 -6.43 14.23
C THR A 39 9.94 -7.69 14.60
N PRO A 40 10.55 -8.72 15.22
CA PRO A 40 9.82 -9.91 15.68
C PRO A 40 8.68 -9.53 16.63
N GLY A 41 7.50 -10.12 16.43
CA GLY A 41 6.31 -9.86 17.24
C GLY A 41 5.43 -8.70 16.77
N SER A 42 5.84 -7.95 15.75
CA SER A 42 5.03 -6.89 15.14
C SER A 42 4.15 -7.40 13.99
N PHE A 43 2.93 -6.88 13.89
CA PHE A 43 2.03 -7.14 12.77
C PHE A 43 2.46 -6.29 11.56
N ASN A 44 3.04 -6.91 10.54
CA ASN A 44 3.41 -6.27 9.28
C ASN A 44 2.78 -7.04 8.12
N PHE A 45 2.08 -6.37 7.23
CA PHE A 45 1.33 -7.04 6.17
C PHE A 45 1.21 -6.16 4.92
N GLY A 46 1.29 -6.77 3.74
CA GLY A 46 0.88 -6.16 2.48
C GLY A 46 -0.57 -6.53 2.19
N THR A 47 -1.36 -5.59 1.70
CA THR A 47 -2.80 -5.78 1.43
C THR A 47 -3.14 -5.78 -0.05
N ALA A 48 -2.45 -4.97 -0.84
CA ALA A 48 -2.69 -4.86 -2.28
C ALA A 48 -1.42 -4.54 -3.07
N ILE A 49 -1.44 -4.94 -4.35
CA ILE A 49 -0.38 -4.69 -5.33
C ILE A 49 -0.99 -4.24 -6.65
N ALA A 50 -0.34 -3.30 -7.32
CA ALA A 50 -0.63 -2.89 -8.69
C ALA A 50 0.68 -2.80 -9.50
N SER A 51 0.57 -2.78 -10.82
CA SER A 51 1.72 -2.61 -11.72
C SER A 51 1.47 -1.58 -12.81
N ASP A 52 2.49 -0.83 -13.18
CA ASP A 52 2.43 0.06 -14.34
C ASP A 52 2.86 -0.65 -15.65
N THR A 53 2.71 0.03 -16.77
CA THR A 53 3.07 -0.47 -18.11
C THR A 53 4.58 -0.70 -18.30
N PHE A 54 5.42 -0.12 -17.45
CA PHE A 54 6.87 -0.35 -17.43
C PHE A 54 7.24 -1.57 -16.57
N GLY A 55 6.25 -2.20 -15.93
CA GLY A 55 6.43 -3.37 -15.08
C GLY A 55 6.93 -3.02 -13.68
N ASN A 56 6.89 -1.76 -13.25
CA ASN A 56 7.11 -1.41 -11.85
C ASN A 56 5.93 -1.92 -11.01
N SER A 57 6.21 -2.35 -9.79
CA SER A 57 5.21 -2.85 -8.84
C SER A 57 5.01 -1.85 -7.71
N TYR A 58 3.76 -1.60 -7.33
CA TYR A 58 3.36 -0.67 -6.30
C TYR A 58 2.58 -1.43 -5.23
N LEU A 59 2.92 -1.22 -3.97
CA LEU A 59 2.39 -2.00 -2.86
C LEU A 59 1.92 -1.08 -1.74
N THR A 60 0.91 -1.55 -1.03
CA THR A 60 0.45 -0.89 0.18
C THR A 60 0.10 -1.91 1.26
N GLY A 61 -0.02 -1.45 2.50
CA GLY A 61 -0.28 -2.29 3.64
C GLY A 61 -0.10 -1.55 4.96
N GLY A 62 0.14 -2.31 6.02
CA GLY A 62 0.37 -1.82 7.38
C GLY A 62 1.69 -2.32 7.97
N ILE A 63 2.30 -1.47 8.79
CA ILE A 63 3.51 -1.75 9.57
C ILE A 63 3.26 -1.45 11.04
N GLY A 64 3.33 -2.47 11.89
CA GLY A 64 3.23 -2.36 13.36
C GLY A 64 4.59 -2.45 14.08
N GLY A 65 5.68 -2.54 13.32
CA GLY A 65 7.05 -2.47 13.84
C GLY A 65 8.00 -1.92 12.78
N ALA A 66 9.25 -1.70 13.14
CA ALA A 66 10.24 -1.20 12.18
C ALA A 66 10.43 -2.23 11.06
N VAL A 67 10.29 -1.79 9.80
CA VAL A 67 10.44 -2.64 8.62
C VAL A 67 11.48 -2.05 7.68
N THR A 68 12.42 -2.89 7.25
CA THR A 68 13.43 -2.54 6.23
C THR A 68 12.96 -3.01 4.86
N PHE A 69 12.78 -2.07 3.92
CA PHE A 69 12.28 -2.34 2.56
C PHE A 69 13.39 -2.56 1.54
N ALA A 70 14.57 -1.99 1.80
CA ALA A 70 15.82 -2.18 1.07
C ALA A 70 17.01 -1.85 1.98
N THR A 71 18.23 -2.21 1.58
CA THR A 71 19.44 -1.87 2.34
C THR A 71 19.50 -0.37 2.65
N GLY A 72 19.50 -0.03 3.94
CA GLY A 72 19.55 1.36 4.40
C GLY A 72 18.23 2.14 4.28
N VAL A 73 17.12 1.49 3.90
CA VAL A 73 15.80 2.13 3.78
C VAL A 73 14.80 1.39 4.67
N SER A 74 14.47 2.01 5.80
CA SER A 74 13.55 1.46 6.80
C SER A 74 12.51 2.49 7.21
N LEU A 75 11.31 2.02 7.53
CA LEU A 75 10.27 2.81 8.19
C LEU A 75 10.13 2.35 9.64
N THR A 76 9.89 3.31 10.54
CA THR A 76 9.56 3.06 11.93
C THR A 76 8.15 3.61 12.16
N PRO A 77 7.15 2.75 12.41
CA PRO A 77 5.78 3.19 12.60
C PRO A 77 5.58 3.85 13.95
N SER A 78 4.45 4.52 14.08
CA SER A 78 3.92 5.03 15.35
C SER A 78 3.46 3.87 16.23
N PRO A 79 3.22 4.08 17.55
CA PRO A 79 2.89 3.00 18.47
C PRO A 79 1.66 2.16 18.09
N ASN A 80 0.72 2.75 17.35
CA ASN A 80 -0.52 2.09 16.93
C ASN A 80 -0.43 1.45 15.53
N GLY A 81 0.69 1.61 14.83
CA GLY A 81 0.90 1.10 13.48
C GLY A 81 0.53 2.10 12.38
N ASP A 82 1.31 2.06 11.30
CA ASP A 82 1.23 3.02 10.20
C ASP A 82 0.98 2.30 8.87
N GLY A 83 0.39 3.03 7.92
CA GLY A 83 0.29 2.59 6.54
C GLY A 83 1.59 2.83 5.78
N PHE A 84 1.76 2.16 4.65
CA PHE A 84 2.84 2.47 3.72
C PHE A 84 2.42 2.37 2.26
N VAL A 85 3.19 3.03 1.39
CA VAL A 85 3.16 2.85 -0.06
C VAL A 85 4.58 2.64 -0.54
N ALA A 86 4.84 1.58 -1.31
CA ALA A 86 6.17 1.28 -1.84
C ALA A 86 6.12 1.06 -3.34
N LYS A 87 7.17 1.48 -4.05
CA LYS A 87 7.37 1.19 -5.48
C LYS A 87 8.67 0.43 -5.68
N TYR A 88 8.59 -0.67 -6.42
CA TYR A 88 9.73 -1.45 -6.89
C TYR A 88 9.80 -1.39 -8.42
N ASN A 89 11.00 -1.37 -8.99
CA ASN A 89 11.17 -1.42 -10.43
C ASN A 89 10.91 -2.83 -11.00
N ALA A 90 10.97 -2.97 -12.32
CA ALA A 90 10.73 -4.25 -13.00
C ALA A 90 11.69 -5.39 -12.58
N VAL A 91 12.87 -5.06 -12.05
CA VAL A 91 13.87 -6.03 -11.56
C VAL A 91 13.82 -6.22 -10.04
N GLY A 92 12.90 -5.55 -9.34
CA GLY A 92 12.64 -5.70 -7.91
C GLY A 92 13.43 -4.77 -7.02
N ASP A 93 14.10 -3.73 -7.52
CA ASP A 93 14.77 -2.75 -6.68
C ASP A 93 13.80 -1.69 -6.19
N LEU A 94 13.91 -1.33 -4.90
CA LEU A 94 13.09 -0.29 -4.31
C LEU A 94 13.41 1.06 -4.98
N LYS A 95 12.38 1.72 -5.50
CA LYS A 95 12.46 3.08 -6.04
C LYS A 95 12.13 4.12 -4.99
N TRP A 96 11.10 3.87 -4.19
CA TRP A 96 10.73 4.70 -3.06
C TRP A 96 9.80 3.92 -2.13
N VAL A 97 9.74 4.34 -0.87
CA VAL A 97 8.72 3.94 0.10
C VAL A 97 8.29 5.18 0.87
N LYS A 98 6.99 5.28 1.16
CA LYS A 98 6.35 6.40 1.84
C LYS A 98 5.50 5.89 2.99
N GLN A 99 5.64 6.54 4.14
CA GLN A 99 4.87 6.26 5.34
C GLN A 99 3.58 7.07 5.33
N ILE A 100 2.48 6.42 5.71
CA ILE A 100 1.20 7.06 6.04
C ILE A 100 1.08 6.89 7.55
N GLY A 101 1.62 7.86 8.30
CA GLY A 101 1.76 7.75 9.74
C GLY A 101 0.77 8.63 10.51
N GLY A 102 0.94 8.72 11.81
CA GLY A 102 0.08 9.55 12.65
C GLY A 102 -0.04 9.05 14.08
N LEU A 103 -0.90 9.69 14.87
CA LEU A 103 -1.07 9.33 16.28
C LEU A 103 -2.04 8.17 16.49
N GLY A 104 -2.91 7.88 15.50
CA GLY A 104 -3.80 6.72 15.54
C GLY A 104 -3.24 5.52 14.76
N GLU A 105 -4.11 4.58 14.40
CA GLU A 105 -3.77 3.49 13.49
C GLU A 105 -4.09 3.88 12.04
N GLN A 106 -3.22 3.50 11.11
CA GLN A 106 -3.43 3.66 9.66
C GLN A 106 -3.01 2.41 8.90
N PHE A 107 -3.68 2.15 7.79
CA PHE A 107 -3.27 1.10 6.86
C PHE A 107 -3.75 1.41 5.45
N GLY A 108 -2.96 1.00 4.46
CA GLY A 108 -3.45 0.92 3.09
C GLY A 108 -4.17 -0.40 2.84
N ARG A 109 -5.21 -0.38 2.00
CA ARG A 109 -6.04 -1.56 1.70
C ARG A 109 -6.12 -1.88 0.22
N ALA A 110 -6.15 -0.86 -0.62
CA ALA A 110 -6.23 -1.00 -2.07
C ALA A 110 -5.29 0.00 -2.76
N ILE A 111 -4.74 -0.38 -3.90
CA ILE A 111 -3.86 0.47 -4.70
C ILE A 111 -4.11 0.26 -6.19
N VAL A 112 -4.13 1.37 -6.94
CA VAL A 112 -4.16 1.40 -8.40
C VAL A 112 -3.17 2.43 -8.92
N VAL A 113 -2.78 2.28 -10.18
CA VAL A 113 -1.75 3.12 -10.81
C VAL A 113 -2.26 3.57 -12.18
N ASP A 114 -2.12 4.85 -12.48
CA ASP A 114 -2.49 5.39 -13.79
C ASP A 114 -1.37 5.19 -14.84
N ALA A 115 -1.67 5.53 -16.09
CA ALA A 115 -0.72 5.39 -17.20
C ALA A 115 0.53 6.27 -17.05
N GLN A 116 0.49 7.31 -16.21
CA GLN A 116 1.62 8.18 -15.91
C GLN A 116 2.46 7.64 -14.73
N GLY A 117 2.04 6.54 -14.11
CA GLY A 117 2.72 5.92 -12.97
C GLY A 117 2.41 6.59 -11.64
N ASN A 118 1.35 7.41 -11.55
CA ASN A 118 0.88 7.92 -10.27
C ASN A 118 0.09 6.83 -9.56
N SER A 119 0.34 6.64 -8.27
CA SER A 119 -0.36 5.66 -7.44
C SER A 119 -1.46 6.32 -6.62
N TYR A 120 -2.62 5.65 -6.56
CA TYR A 120 -3.77 6.02 -5.77
C TYR A 120 -3.99 4.92 -4.74
N VAL A 121 -3.92 5.28 -3.48
CA VAL A 121 -4.00 4.35 -2.35
C VAL A 121 -5.23 4.69 -1.55
N ALA A 122 -6.06 3.68 -1.31
CA ALA A 122 -7.20 3.79 -0.44
C ALA A 122 -7.00 2.89 0.79
N GLY A 123 -7.46 3.39 1.94
CA GLY A 123 -7.18 2.77 3.23
C GLY A 123 -8.02 3.35 4.35
N GLY A 124 -7.74 2.85 5.56
CA GLY A 124 -8.41 3.26 6.78
C GLY A 124 -7.47 4.02 7.71
N TYR A 125 -8.03 4.95 8.47
CA TYR A 125 -7.34 5.61 9.57
C TYR A 125 -8.28 5.92 10.72
N CYS A 126 -7.75 5.92 11.94
CA CYS A 126 -8.40 6.56 13.08
C CYS A 126 -7.43 7.58 13.69
N GLY A 127 -7.94 8.49 14.51
CA GLY A 127 -7.16 9.57 15.09
C GLY A 127 -6.55 10.47 14.03
N GLN A 128 -5.40 11.05 14.34
CA GLN A 128 -4.67 11.87 13.37
C GLN A 128 -3.88 10.98 12.41
N VAL A 129 -4.00 11.26 11.11
CA VAL A 129 -3.13 10.73 10.04
C VAL A 129 -2.36 11.87 9.38
N ILE A 130 -1.13 11.59 8.99
CA ILE A 130 -0.19 12.50 8.32
C ILE A 130 0.32 11.80 7.06
N PHE A 131 0.02 12.38 5.91
CA PHE A 131 0.56 11.96 4.62
C PHE A 131 1.84 12.73 4.33
N ALA A 132 2.87 12.03 3.86
CA ALA A 132 4.21 12.57 3.61
C ALA A 132 4.83 13.27 4.85
N PRO A 133 4.90 12.58 6.00
CA PRO A 133 5.44 13.17 7.23
C PRO A 133 6.89 13.65 7.02
N GLY A 134 7.16 14.91 7.35
CA GLY A 134 8.48 15.53 7.19
C GLY A 134 8.76 16.11 5.79
N GLU A 135 7.80 16.05 4.86
CA GLU A 135 7.91 16.67 3.53
C GLU A 135 7.17 18.02 3.49
N ALA A 136 7.52 18.89 2.54
CA ALA A 136 6.97 20.25 2.45
C ALA A 136 5.44 20.30 2.19
N ASN A 137 4.93 19.26 1.56
CA ASN A 137 3.53 19.02 1.20
C ASN A 137 2.82 18.09 2.21
N ALA A 138 3.37 17.90 3.41
CA ALA A 138 2.75 17.09 4.45
C ALA A 138 1.30 17.56 4.70
N THR A 139 0.37 16.62 4.69
CA THR A 139 -1.05 16.92 4.91
C THR A 139 -1.59 16.08 6.04
N THR A 140 -2.26 16.74 6.98
CA THR A 140 -2.82 16.12 8.18
C THR A 140 -4.34 16.07 8.08
N LEU A 141 -4.93 14.89 8.33
CA LEU A 141 -6.36 14.73 8.54
C LEU A 141 -6.62 14.27 9.97
N ASN A 142 -7.73 14.72 10.54
CA ASN A 142 -8.21 14.26 11.83
C ASN A 142 -9.42 13.37 11.61
N GLY A 143 -9.32 12.15 12.09
CA GLY A 143 -10.40 11.17 12.05
C GLY A 143 -11.07 10.99 13.40
N ILE A 144 -11.96 10.02 13.46
CA ILE A 144 -12.61 9.55 14.67
C ILE A 144 -11.62 9.04 15.72
N ASN A 145 -12.01 9.07 16.99
CA ASN A 145 -11.18 8.52 18.06
C ASN A 145 -10.93 7.02 17.89
N CYS A 146 -9.69 6.58 18.10
CA CYS A 146 -9.28 5.17 18.07
C CYS A 146 -9.77 4.39 19.31
N SER A 147 -11.06 4.46 19.63
CA SER A 147 -11.64 3.83 20.83
C SER A 147 -12.03 2.37 20.65
N SER A 148 -12.06 1.88 19.40
CA SER A 148 -12.40 0.49 19.05
C SER A 148 -11.69 0.10 17.75
N PHE A 149 -11.02 -1.06 17.73
CA PHE A 149 -10.24 -1.65 16.61
C PHE A 149 -11.05 -2.00 15.35
N SER A 150 -12.21 -1.39 15.16
CA SER A 150 -13.13 -1.66 14.06
C SER A 150 -13.71 -0.39 13.43
N ARG A 151 -13.30 0.79 13.87
CA ARG A 151 -13.79 2.06 13.33
C ARG A 151 -12.64 2.85 12.74
N TYR A 152 -12.70 3.04 11.43
CA TYR A 152 -11.74 3.81 10.66
C TYR A 152 -12.51 4.74 9.72
N ASP A 153 -12.06 6.00 9.64
CA ASP A 153 -12.38 6.83 8.49
C ASP A 153 -11.62 6.32 7.27
N THR A 154 -12.21 6.51 6.09
CA THR A 154 -11.58 6.13 4.83
C THR A 154 -10.81 7.31 4.26
N PHE A 155 -9.65 7.02 3.66
CA PHE A 155 -8.90 7.99 2.86
C PHE A 155 -8.63 7.46 1.44
N VAL A 156 -8.38 8.39 0.52
CA VAL A 156 -7.74 8.15 -0.78
C VAL A 156 -6.62 9.15 -0.93
N ALA A 157 -5.40 8.67 -1.11
CA ALA A 157 -4.21 9.49 -1.29
C ALA A 157 -3.58 9.23 -2.66
N LYS A 158 -3.11 10.30 -3.31
CA LYS A 158 -2.39 10.22 -4.57
C LYS A 158 -0.92 10.58 -4.37
N TYR A 159 -0.04 9.77 -4.98
CA TYR A 159 1.39 10.03 -5.09
C TYR A 159 1.80 10.01 -6.57
N ASP A 160 2.75 10.85 -6.94
CA ASP A 160 3.31 10.84 -8.29
C ASP A 160 4.25 9.65 -8.53
N SER A 161 4.72 9.50 -9.77
CA SER A 161 5.62 8.40 -10.15
C SER A 161 6.98 8.39 -9.43
N ALA A 162 7.41 9.53 -8.89
CA ALA A 162 8.61 9.70 -8.07
C ALA A 162 8.35 9.51 -6.58
N GLY A 163 7.08 9.34 -6.18
CA GLY A 163 6.64 9.13 -4.80
C GLY A 163 6.31 10.42 -4.06
N ALA A 164 6.31 11.58 -4.73
CA ALA A 164 5.87 12.82 -4.07
C ALA A 164 4.36 12.77 -3.83
N PHE A 165 3.94 13.10 -2.61
CA PHE A 165 2.53 13.19 -2.27
C PHE A 165 1.85 14.35 -3.03
N LEU A 166 0.64 14.14 -3.54
CA LEU A 166 -0.08 15.15 -4.31
C LEU A 166 -1.30 15.68 -3.58
N TRP A 167 -2.16 14.78 -3.10
CA TRP A 167 -3.36 15.15 -2.36
C TRP A 167 -3.92 13.94 -1.61
N VAL A 168 -4.78 14.22 -0.64
CA VAL A 168 -5.63 13.24 0.04
C VAL A 168 -7.05 13.76 0.12
N VAL A 169 -8.02 12.86 -0.03
CA VAL A 169 -9.42 13.09 0.33
C VAL A 169 -9.85 12.05 1.36
N SER A 170 -10.77 12.41 2.25
CA SER A 170 -11.35 11.48 3.20
C SER A 170 -12.86 11.48 3.15
N ALA A 171 -13.42 10.28 3.29
CA ALA A 171 -14.83 10.07 3.59
C ALA A 171 -15.01 10.06 5.12
N THR A 172 -15.06 11.24 5.75
CA THR A 172 -15.46 11.35 7.15
C THR A 172 -16.97 11.63 7.27
N ALA A 173 -17.51 11.33 8.45
CA ALA A 173 -18.86 11.74 8.86
C ALA A 173 -19.08 13.27 8.90
N SER A 174 -18.04 14.08 8.69
CA SER A 174 -18.11 15.55 8.66
C SER A 174 -17.56 16.19 7.38
N GLY A 175 -17.17 15.40 6.37
CA GLY A 175 -16.42 15.90 5.21
C GLY A 175 -16.76 15.27 3.86
N GLY A 176 -17.72 14.34 3.80
CA GLY A 176 -18.34 13.91 2.55
C GLY A 176 -17.67 12.72 1.88
N ILE A 177 -18.04 11.50 2.31
CA ILE A 177 -18.77 10.48 1.53
C ILE A 177 -19.56 9.70 2.60
N GLY A 178 -20.80 10.10 2.92
CA GLY A 178 -21.62 9.43 3.96
C GLY A 178 -21.30 9.80 5.42
N THR A 179 -22.31 9.69 6.29
CA THR A 179 -22.27 10.08 7.71
C THR A 179 -21.96 8.92 8.67
N ASN A 180 -21.62 7.73 8.16
CA ASN A 180 -21.34 6.56 8.99
C ASN A 180 -19.82 6.33 9.10
N PRO A 181 -19.21 6.40 10.31
CA PRO A 181 -17.77 6.23 10.56
C PRO A 181 -17.23 4.79 10.35
N GLU A 182 -17.89 3.98 9.53
CA GLU A 182 -17.57 2.56 9.29
C GLU A 182 -17.47 2.23 7.79
N ILE A 183 -17.20 3.21 6.92
CA ILE A 183 -16.93 2.90 5.51
C ILE A 183 -15.58 2.21 5.41
N VAL A 184 -15.61 0.97 4.96
CA VAL A 184 -14.45 0.11 4.79
C VAL A 184 -14.22 -0.14 3.31
N VAL A 185 -13.11 0.38 2.77
CA VAL A 185 -12.76 0.28 1.33
C VAL A 185 -12.57 -1.17 0.91
N GLY A 186 -13.42 -1.69 0.02
CA GLY A 186 -13.25 -3.01 -0.58
C GLY A 186 -12.14 -3.00 -1.64
N GLY A 187 -12.17 -2.00 -2.51
CA GLY A 187 -11.26 -1.84 -3.63
C GLY A 187 -11.29 -0.41 -4.18
N ILE A 188 -10.39 -0.17 -5.13
CA ILE A 188 -10.26 1.09 -5.86
C ILE A 188 -10.07 0.77 -7.34
N GLY A 189 -10.72 1.53 -8.21
CA GLY A 189 -10.62 1.41 -9.67
C GLY A 189 -10.36 2.77 -10.32
N LEU A 190 -9.74 2.74 -11.50
CA LEU A 190 -9.53 3.91 -12.35
C LEU A 190 -10.15 3.67 -13.72
N ASP A 191 -10.70 4.71 -14.32
CA ASP A 191 -10.93 4.73 -15.76
C ASP A 191 -9.72 5.31 -16.52
N VAL A 192 -9.81 5.28 -17.85
CA VAL A 192 -8.76 5.81 -18.74
C VAL A 192 -8.59 7.33 -18.66
N SER A 193 -9.57 8.04 -18.08
CA SER A 193 -9.54 9.49 -17.87
C SER A 193 -8.98 9.86 -16.50
N GLY A 194 -8.69 8.88 -15.63
CA GLY A 194 -8.18 9.08 -14.29
C GLY A 194 -9.26 9.35 -13.24
N ASN A 195 -10.54 9.10 -13.56
CA ASN A 195 -11.60 9.13 -12.56
C ASN A 195 -11.46 7.93 -11.62
N ILE A 196 -11.73 8.17 -10.33
CA ILE A 196 -11.51 7.21 -9.26
C ILE A 196 -12.85 6.66 -8.80
N TYR A 197 -12.93 5.33 -8.67
CA TYR A 197 -14.09 4.60 -8.18
C TYR A 197 -13.67 3.82 -6.93
N ILE A 198 -14.51 3.85 -5.91
CA ILE A 198 -14.26 3.18 -4.63
C ILE A 198 -15.53 2.43 -4.28
N ASP A 199 -15.38 1.18 -3.89
CA ASP A 199 -16.44 0.38 -3.29
C ASP A 199 -16.09 0.03 -1.84
N GLY A 200 -17.07 -0.48 -1.11
CA GLY A 200 -16.90 -0.79 0.30
C GLY A 200 -18.20 -1.21 0.98
N TRP A 201 -18.11 -1.43 2.28
CA TRP A 201 -19.25 -1.75 3.15
C TRP A 201 -19.29 -0.80 4.35
N TYR A 202 -20.45 -0.75 4.99
CA TYR A 202 -20.75 0.05 6.19
C TYR A 202 -21.23 -0.84 7.35
#